data_AF-A0AAV7VL80-F1
#
_entry.id   AF-A0AAV7VL80-F1
#
_cell.length_a   1.000
_cell.length_b   1.000
_cell.length_c   1.000
_cell.angle_alpha   90.00
_cell.angle_beta   90.00
_cell.angle_gamma   90.00
#
_symmetry.space_group_name_H-M   'P 1'
#
loop_
_entity.id
_entity.type
_entity.pdbx_description
1 polymer ?
#
loop_
_entity_poly.entity_id
_entity_poly.type
_entity_poly.pdbx_seq_one_letter_code
_entity_poly.pdbx_strand_id
1 'polypeptide(L)'
;LLQTVFYGNALLADLLRPIGKLRGVKFITSCRDLLFSVLAFPVAMFVFTSFWGLYTYNRELVYPKGIDEFIPLWLNHAMHTAILPLTLLESFAIPHHYLPKKSGLGLLGFFSFSYLF
;
A
#
# COMPACT_ATOMS: atom_id res chain seq x y z
N LEU A 1 6.49 2.83 -7.10
CA LEU A 1 7.46 1.72 -6.89
C LEU A 1 6.86 0.60 -6.06
N LEU A 2 6.47 0.84 -4.80
CA LEU A 2 5.92 -0.21 -3.92
C LEU A 2 4.64 -0.87 -4.50
N GLN A 3 3.63 -0.09 -4.92
CA GLN A 3 2.43 -0.67 -5.57
C GLN A 3 2.75 -1.36 -6.90
N THR A 4 3.67 -0.83 -7.70
CA THR A 4 4.05 -1.42 -8.99
C THR A 4 4.68 -2.80 -8.79
N VAL A 5 5.54 -2.94 -7.77
CA VAL A 5 6.12 -4.21 -7.36
C VAL A 5 5.06 -5.14 -6.78
N PHE A 6 4.09 -4.62 -6.03
CA PHE A 6 2.99 -5.40 -5.47
C PHE A 6 2.08 -5.99 -6.55
N TYR A 7 1.60 -5.16 -7.49
CA TYR A 7 0.78 -5.62 -8.61
C TYR A 7 1.55 -6.51 -9.59
N GLY A 8 2.85 -6.26 -9.79
CA GLY A 8 3.71 -7.16 -10.57
C GLY A 8 3.83 -8.55 -9.92
N ASN A 9 4.03 -8.61 -8.61
CA ASN A 9 4.06 -9.87 -7.87
C ASN A 9 2.70 -10.59 -7.82
N ALA A 10 1.60 -9.85 -7.73
CA ALA A 10 0.26 -10.42 -7.79
C ALA A 10 -0.02 -11.06 -9.17
N LEU A 11 0.37 -10.38 -10.25
CA LEU A 11 0.25 -10.90 -11.61
C LEU A 11 1.09 -12.15 -11.84
N LEU A 12 2.32 -12.17 -11.29
CA LEU A 12 3.19 -13.34 -11.33
C LEU A 12 2.62 -14.51 -10.50
N ALA A 13 2.05 -14.23 -9.33
CA ALA A 13 1.42 -15.25 -8.49
C ALA A 13 0.18 -15.88 -9.14
N ASP A 14 -0.62 -15.11 -9.86
CA ASP A 14 -1.77 -15.61 -10.62
C ASP A 14 -1.36 -16.44 -11.84
N LEU A 15 -0.25 -16.10 -12.50
CA LEU A 15 0.37 -16.91 -13.56
C LEU A 15 0.94 -18.24 -13.05
N LEU A 16 1.44 -18.27 -11.80
CA LEU A 16 1.99 -19.48 -11.17
C LEU A 16 0.92 -20.36 -10.48
N ARG A 17 -0.30 -19.83 -10.31
CA ARG A 17 -1.45 -20.51 -9.68
C ARG A 17 -1.85 -21.85 -10.35
N PRO A 18 -1.75 -22.02 -11.68
CA PRO A 18 -1.99 -23.30 -12.34
C PRO A 18 -0.93 -24.37 -12.05
N ILE A 19 0.25 -24.00 -11.53
CA ILE A 19 1.44 -24.88 -11.43
C ILE A 19 1.47 -25.71 -10.13
N GLY A 20 0.44 -25.61 -9.25
CA GLY A 20 0.09 -26.70 -8.34
C GLY A 20 0.85 -26.84 -7.00
N LYS A 21 1.13 -25.75 -6.26
CA LYS A 21 1.65 -25.83 -4.86
C LYS A 21 0.64 -25.35 -3.80
N LEU A 22 -0.41 -26.15 -3.55
CA LEU A 22 -1.53 -25.84 -2.64
C LEU A 22 -1.14 -25.39 -1.21
N ARG A 23 -0.02 -25.87 -0.65
CA ARG A 23 0.37 -25.58 0.75
C ARG A 23 1.11 -24.24 0.92
N GLY A 24 1.96 -23.88 -0.04
CA GLY A 24 2.64 -22.58 -0.07
C GLY A 24 1.69 -21.41 -0.33
N VAL A 25 0.65 -21.66 -1.15
CA VAL A 25 -0.36 -20.65 -1.50
C VAL A 25 -1.12 -20.14 -0.27
N LYS A 26 -1.43 -20.99 0.73
CA LYS A 26 -2.10 -20.55 1.96
C LYS A 26 -1.23 -19.61 2.81
N PHE A 27 0.05 -19.94 2.98
CA PHE A 27 1.00 -19.10 3.73
C PHE A 27 1.28 -17.77 3.00
N ILE A 28 1.50 -17.83 1.68
CA ILE A 28 1.71 -16.63 0.85
C ILE A 28 0.49 -15.72 0.89
N THR A 29 -0.72 -16.29 0.77
CA THR A 29 -1.97 -15.51 0.87
C THR A 29 -2.10 -14.87 2.24
N SER A 30 -1.81 -15.59 3.32
CA SER A 30 -1.92 -15.05 4.68
C SER A 30 -0.87 -13.97 4.97
N CYS A 31 0.37 -14.13 4.50
CA CYS A 31 1.40 -13.08 4.57
C CYS A 31 1.04 -11.86 3.73
N ARG A 32 0.47 -12.06 2.53
CA ARG A 32 0.00 -10.97 1.67
C ARG A 32 -1.12 -10.18 2.36
N ASP A 33 -2.11 -10.86 2.93
CA ASP A 33 -3.22 -10.24 3.65
C ASP A 33 -2.72 -9.46 4.90
N LEU A 34 -1.72 -10.00 5.60
CA LEU A 34 -1.03 -9.33 6.71
C LEU A 34 -0.27 -8.07 6.27
N LEU A 35 0.58 -8.17 5.24
CA LEU A 35 1.34 -7.05 4.70
C LEU A 35 0.42 -5.97 4.15
N PHE A 36 -0.69 -6.36 3.51
CA PHE A 36 -1.68 -5.44 3.02
C PHE A 36 -2.37 -4.68 4.16
N SER A 37 -2.81 -5.39 5.19
CA SER A 37 -3.52 -4.82 6.34
C SER A 37 -2.63 -3.93 7.21
N VAL A 38 -1.38 -4.35 7.46
CA VAL A 38 -0.46 -3.68 8.39
C VAL A 38 0.37 -2.59 7.73
N LEU A 39 0.70 -2.73 6.44
CA LEU A 39 1.58 -1.80 5.75
C LEU A 39 0.88 -1.12 4.59
N ALA A 40 0.38 -1.87 3.59
CA ALA A 40 -0.09 -1.25 2.35
C ALA A 40 -1.25 -0.28 2.57
N PHE A 41 -2.27 -0.69 3.34
CA PHE A 41 -3.43 0.15 3.65
C PHE A 41 -3.09 1.39 4.49
N PRO A 42 -2.46 1.29 5.68
CA PRO A 42 -2.15 2.48 6.48
C PRO A 42 -1.11 3.38 5.81
N VAL A 43 -0.12 2.84 5.08
CA VAL A 43 0.84 3.65 4.33
C VAL A 43 0.16 4.37 3.17
N ALA A 44 -0.72 3.70 2.40
CA ALA A 44 -1.47 4.35 1.33
C ALA A 44 -2.36 5.48 1.86
N MET A 45 -3.06 5.26 2.98
CA MET A 45 -3.85 6.28 3.66
C MET A 45 -2.98 7.46 4.13
N PHE A 46 -1.82 7.18 4.74
CA PHE A 46 -0.90 8.20 5.21
C PHE A 46 -0.32 9.03 4.06
N VAL A 47 0.17 8.40 2.99
CA VAL A 47 0.73 9.08 1.82
C VAL A 47 -0.34 9.94 1.14
N PHE A 48 -1.54 9.41 0.93
CA PHE A 48 -2.64 10.19 0.36
C PHE A 48 -2.98 11.40 1.23
N THR A 49 -3.21 11.19 2.53
CA THR A 49 -3.65 12.25 3.44
C THR A 49 -2.57 13.31 3.64
N SER A 50 -1.31 12.91 3.85
CA SER A 50 -0.20 13.83 4.04
C SER A 50 0.12 14.60 2.78
N PHE A 51 0.18 13.95 1.62
CA PHE A 51 0.42 14.61 0.35
C PHE A 51 -0.67 15.63 0.05
N TRP A 52 -1.94 15.24 0.09
CA TRP A 52 -3.04 16.15 -0.24
C TRP A 52 -3.24 17.24 0.80
N GLY A 53 -3.04 16.94 2.09
CA GLY A 53 -3.07 17.94 3.15
C GLY A 53 -1.99 19.01 2.95
N LEU A 54 -0.74 18.61 2.70
CA LEU A 54 0.36 19.54 2.45
C LEU A 54 0.21 20.25 1.10
N TYR A 55 -0.22 19.54 0.05
CA TYR A 55 -0.39 20.08 -1.29
C TYR A 55 -1.47 21.15 -1.35
N THR A 56 -2.58 20.97 -0.61
CA THR A 56 -3.65 21.98 -0.51
C THR A 56 -3.29 23.14 0.42
N TYR A 57 -2.50 22.90 1.46
CA TYR A 57 -2.02 23.94 2.36
C TYR A 57 -0.98 24.85 1.68
N ASN A 58 0.11 24.26 1.19
CA ASN A 58 1.09 24.93 0.37
C ASN A 58 1.82 23.89 -0.48
N ARG A 59 1.46 23.86 -1.76
CA ARG A 59 2.05 23.01 -2.78
C ARG A 59 3.58 23.05 -2.78
N GLU A 60 4.21 24.18 -2.53
CA GLU A 60 5.68 24.31 -2.60
C GLU A 60 6.42 23.47 -1.54
N LEU A 61 5.73 23.03 -0.48
CA LEU A 61 6.30 22.17 0.58
C LEU A 61 6.58 20.74 0.12
N VAL A 62 5.79 20.24 -0.82
CA VAL A 62 5.85 18.84 -1.30
C VAL A 62 6.10 18.75 -2.79
N TYR A 63 5.83 19.81 -3.54
CA TYR A 63 5.93 19.85 -4.99
C TYR A 63 6.25 21.27 -5.52
N PRO A 64 7.51 21.72 -5.38
CA PRO A 64 7.96 23.02 -5.89
C PRO A 64 7.87 23.11 -7.42
N LYS A 65 7.68 24.33 -7.93
CA LYS A 65 7.40 24.62 -9.34
C LYS A 65 8.48 24.11 -10.32
N GLY A 66 9.73 23.99 -9.87
CA GLY A 66 10.80 23.42 -10.69
C GLY A 66 10.60 21.95 -11.07
N ILE A 67 9.72 21.23 -10.36
CA ILE A 67 9.44 19.81 -10.65
C ILE A 67 8.41 19.67 -11.79
N ASP A 68 7.63 20.72 -12.11
CA ASP A 68 6.68 20.70 -13.22
C ASP A 68 7.34 20.45 -14.59
N GLU A 69 8.62 20.82 -14.74
CA GLU A 69 9.40 20.57 -15.96
C GLU A 69 9.74 19.09 -16.16
N PHE A 70 9.82 18.31 -15.07
CA PHE A 70 10.23 16.90 -15.10
C PHE A 70 9.04 15.95 -14.98
N ILE A 71 8.06 16.29 -14.13
CA ILE A 71 6.88 15.48 -13.88
C ILE A 71 5.66 16.33 -14.22
N PRO A 72 4.89 15.99 -15.27
CA PRO A 72 3.71 16.76 -15.61
C PRO A 72 2.65 16.61 -14.52
N LEU A 73 1.91 17.68 -14.28
CA LEU A 73 0.91 17.79 -13.20
C LEU A 73 -0.09 16.63 -13.17
N TRP A 74 -0.56 16.19 -14.35
CA TRP A 74 -1.49 15.06 -14.47
C TRP A 74 -0.89 13.75 -13.95
N LEU A 75 0.40 13.51 -14.19
CA LEU A 75 1.09 12.31 -13.76
C LEU A 75 1.29 12.34 -12.24
N ASN A 76 1.67 13.50 -11.69
CA ASN A 76 1.79 13.69 -10.26
C ASN A 76 0.46 13.43 -9.53
N HIS A 77 -0.63 14.00 -10.04
CA HIS A 77 -1.98 13.73 -9.52
C HIS A 77 -2.38 12.27 -9.66
N ALA A 78 -2.13 11.63 -10.81
CA ALA A 78 -2.45 10.22 -11.00
C ALA A 78 -1.70 9.34 -9.99
N MET A 79 -0.41 9.58 -9.75
CA MET A 79 0.39 8.81 -8.80
C MET A 79 -0.11 8.92 -7.36
N HIS A 80 -0.49 10.12 -6.91
CA HIS A 80 -0.87 10.36 -5.52
C HIS A 80 -2.36 10.16 -5.25
N THR A 81 -3.23 10.29 -6.27
CA THR A 81 -4.66 9.97 -6.14
C THR A 81 -4.91 8.48 -6.35
N ALA A 82 -4.32 7.84 -7.36
CA ALA A 82 -4.65 6.45 -7.71
C ALA A 82 -4.26 5.44 -6.63
N ILE A 83 -3.32 5.80 -5.74
CA ILE A 83 -2.89 4.97 -4.62
C ILE A 83 -4.05 4.56 -3.70
N LEU A 84 -4.97 5.49 -3.42
CA LEU A 84 -6.08 5.27 -2.50
C LEU A 84 -7.20 4.38 -3.10
N PRO A 85 -7.80 4.69 -4.27
CA PRO A 85 -8.84 3.86 -4.87
C PRO A 85 -8.30 2.50 -5.30
N LEU A 86 -7.03 2.35 -5.72
CA LEU A 86 -6.46 1.03 -6.00
C LEU A 86 -6.36 0.18 -4.73
N THR A 87 -5.90 0.77 -3.63
CA THR A 87 -5.83 0.08 -2.33
C THR A 87 -7.23 -0.21 -1.78
N LEU A 88 -8.20 0.69 -1.94
CA LEU A 88 -9.59 0.44 -1.55
C LEU A 88 -10.22 -0.64 -2.42
N LEU A 89 -10.05 -0.57 -3.74
CA LEU A 89 -10.56 -1.57 -4.68
C LEU A 89 -9.99 -2.94 -4.34
N GLU A 90 -8.71 -3.04 -4.01
CA GLU A 90 -8.10 -4.29 -3.59
C GLU A 90 -8.67 -4.81 -2.26
N SER A 91 -8.91 -3.91 -1.31
CA SER A 91 -9.59 -4.24 -0.05
C SER A 91 -11.04 -4.70 -0.22
N PHE A 92 -11.76 -4.22 -1.25
CA PHE A 92 -13.14 -4.59 -1.52
C PHE A 92 -13.25 -5.82 -2.45
N ALA A 93 -12.40 -5.92 -3.46
CA ALA A 93 -12.42 -6.97 -4.47
C ALA A 93 -11.81 -8.28 -3.96
N ILE A 94 -10.83 -8.20 -3.05
CA ILE A 94 -10.24 -9.38 -2.43
C ILE A 94 -10.75 -9.46 -0.98
N PRO A 95 -11.53 -10.49 -0.63
CA PRO A 95 -11.86 -10.75 0.77
C PRO A 95 -10.59 -11.21 1.49
N HIS A 96 -9.81 -10.26 1.99
CA HIS A 96 -8.68 -10.54 2.87
C HIS A 96 -9.21 -11.02 4.21
N HIS A 97 -8.62 -12.09 4.74
CA HIS A 97 -8.95 -12.56 6.08
C HIS A 97 -8.28 -11.61 7.09
N TYR A 98 -8.87 -10.43 7.29
CA TYR A 98 -8.40 -9.44 8.25
C TYR A 98 -8.25 -10.12 9.61
N LEU A 99 -7.02 -10.17 10.13
CA LEU A 99 -6.80 -10.57 11.51
C LEU A 99 -7.68 -9.69 12.41
N PRO A 100 -8.32 -10.28 13.44
CA PRO A 100 -9.12 -9.51 14.37
C PRO A 100 -8.31 -8.30 14.84
N LYS A 101 -8.90 -7.11 14.72
CA LYS A 101 -8.26 -5.78 14.91
C LYS A 101 -7.40 -5.65 16.18
N LYS A 102 -7.59 -6.54 17.16
CA LYS A 102 -6.83 -6.66 18.41
C LYS A 102 -5.42 -7.24 18.25
N SER A 103 -5.18 -8.18 17.31
CA SER A 103 -3.84 -8.75 17.07
C SER A 103 -2.96 -7.84 16.22
N GLY A 104 -3.54 -7.11 15.25
CA GLY A 104 -2.79 -6.16 14.42
C GLY A 104 -2.21 -5.00 15.23
N LEU A 105 -2.99 -4.46 16.18
CA LEU A 105 -2.53 -3.39 17.07
C LEU A 105 -1.41 -3.84 18.02
N GLY A 106 -1.45 -5.11 18.47
CA GLY A 106 -0.41 -5.69 19.32
C GLY A 106 0.94 -5.85 18.60
N LEU A 107 0.92 -6.30 17.33
CA LEU A 107 2.14 -6.44 16.52
C LEU A 107 2.75 -5.08 16.16
N LEU A 108 1.89 -4.10 15.85
CA LEU A 108 2.30 -2.72 15.58
C LEU A 108 2.92 -2.07 16.82
N GLY A 109 2.31 -2.29 17.99
CA GLY A 109 2.85 -1.87 19.28
C GLY A 109 4.21 -2.50 19.60
N PHE A 110 4.38 -3.80 19.34
CA PHE A 110 5.67 -4.49 19.52
C PHE A 110 6.76 -3.92 18.61
N PHE A 111 6.45 -3.72 17.32
CA PHE A 111 7.40 -3.15 16.36
C PHE A 111 7.81 -1.72 16.71
N SER A 112 6.85 -0.88 17.12
CA SER A 112 7.13 0.48 17.59
C SER A 112 7.98 0.49 18.86
N PHE A 113 7.80 -0.49 19.76
CA PHE A 113 8.62 -0.62 20.96
C PHE A 113 10.05 -1.04 20.65
N SER A 114 10.25 -2.00 19.73
CA SER A 114 11.58 -2.46 19.32
C SER A 114 12.38 -1.45 18.50
N TYR A 115 11.73 -0.42 17.95
CA TYR A 115 12.41 0.66 17.26
C TYR A 115 12.88 1.76 18.22
N LEU A 116 12.28 1.84 19.42
CA LEU A 116 12.56 2.86 20.44
C LEU A 116 13.57 2.42 21.50
N PHE A 117 14.01 1.16 21.48
CA PHE A 117 15.04 0.56 22.36
C PHE A 117 16.17 -0.02 21.51
#